data_AF-A0A1D7W6T4-F1
#
_entry.id   AF-A0A1D7W6T4-F1
#
_cell.length_a   1.000
_cell.length_b   1.000
_cell.length_c   1.000
_cell.angle_alpha   90.00
_cell.angle_beta   90.00
_cell.angle_gamma   90.00
#
_symmetry.space_group_name_H-M   'P 1'
#
loop_
_entity.id
_entity.type
_entity.pdbx_description
1 polymer ?
#
loop_
_entity_poly.entity_id
_entity_poly.type
_entity_poly.pdbx_seq_one_letter_code
_entity_poly.pdbx_strand_id
1 'polypeptide(L)'
;MKTIIVSLRDQFVWQGRAHRSFMVAILGLVAGTLPMISWLPRYLIFAISFLGVIIGIISLYWEGSSLNRRYRSFELIERNPVFGRKLPHDDDLPDCYQSSRGTILFDRKLNDDLRTQSDWCVGVRSRYRLPEELEEIAPYVLRRTSGGKWHFNGPCVRMAGDCRLDGSRIIPFQEACFFDHLCSNELMRWQPHLGAEVWDLRRKYLYDTDRRLIPLASSELANIVGVSTLAISADRQVLIVDQSPRNHSSQGLKAPSGSGSLEMRDQSDDLAAFVLNGANRELEEETGVTEDMIASSHLLGFGRWLERGAKPEFFGVTLLTGTAESVDRTRRQVARSETQYTRDSVWMDLQNLIDADEDFTAVMSVPLGYGIRALNDALEQDPSLLDLSFTKE
;
A
#
# COMPACT_ATOMS: atom_id res chain seq x y z
N MET A 1 0.12 21.82 -4.39
CA MET A 1 1.42 22.49 -4.14
C MET A 1 2.14 21.94 -2.91
N LYS A 2 1.48 21.82 -1.74
CA LYS A 2 2.07 21.18 -0.54
C LYS A 2 2.52 19.73 -0.77
N THR A 3 1.71 18.93 -1.45
CA THR A 3 1.94 17.51 -1.77
C THR A 3 3.21 17.25 -2.61
N ILE A 4 3.50 18.15 -3.56
CA ILE A 4 4.68 18.07 -4.45
C ILE A 4 5.96 18.38 -3.68
N ILE A 5 5.91 19.35 -2.74
CA ILE A 5 7.07 19.74 -1.93
C ILE A 5 7.45 18.65 -0.93
N VAL A 6 6.47 17.95 -0.34
CA VAL A 6 6.70 16.80 0.56
C VAL A 6 7.31 15.63 -0.20
N SER A 7 6.75 15.29 -1.37
CA SER A 7 7.31 14.25 -2.26
C SER A 7 8.76 14.54 -2.67
N LEU A 8 9.07 15.78 -3.07
CA LEU A 8 10.43 16.19 -3.40
C LEU A 8 11.36 16.08 -2.20
N ARG A 9 10.97 16.63 -1.05
CA ARG A 9 11.76 16.56 0.18
C ARG A 9 12.05 15.11 0.56
N ASP A 10 11.03 14.25 0.57
CA ASP A 10 11.18 12.87 0.97
C ASP A 10 12.08 12.11 0.01
N GLN A 11 11.92 12.32 -1.30
CA GLN A 11 12.80 11.72 -2.30
C GLN A 11 14.24 12.23 -2.19
N PHE A 12 14.46 13.52 -1.87
CA PHE A 12 15.80 14.05 -1.59
C PHE A 12 16.38 13.55 -0.27
N VAL A 13 15.58 13.36 0.77
CA VAL A 13 16.03 12.77 2.06
C VAL A 13 16.41 11.31 1.84
N TRP A 14 15.61 10.56 1.07
CA TRP A 14 15.87 9.18 0.71
C TRP A 14 17.14 9.03 -0.13
N GLN A 15 17.29 9.87 -1.16
CA GLN A 15 18.51 9.92 -1.97
C GLN A 15 19.72 10.42 -1.15
N GLY A 16 19.52 11.34 -0.22
CA GLY A 16 20.57 11.90 0.64
C GLY A 16 21.09 10.90 1.68
N ARG A 17 20.22 10.03 2.22
CA ARG A 17 20.61 8.93 3.13
C ARG A 17 21.46 7.88 2.42
N ALA A 18 21.15 7.57 1.17
CA ALA A 18 21.94 6.67 0.34
C ALA A 18 23.32 7.27 -0.06
N HIS A 19 23.51 8.59 0.00
CA HIS A 19 24.66 9.25 -0.63
C HIS A 19 25.31 10.31 0.29
N ARG A 20 26.20 9.85 1.20
CA ARG A 20 27.07 10.68 2.09
C ARG A 20 27.82 11.80 1.36
N SER A 21 28.04 11.62 0.07
CA SER A 21 28.76 12.49 -0.82
C SER A 21 27.99 13.77 -1.20
N PHE A 22 26.66 13.72 -1.23
CA PHE A 22 25.83 14.92 -1.44
C PHE A 22 25.98 15.91 -0.28
N MET A 23 26.16 15.40 0.95
CA MET A 23 26.50 16.20 2.11
C MET A 23 27.91 16.82 1.99
N VAL A 24 28.87 16.12 1.38
CA VAL A 24 30.21 16.66 1.09
C VAL A 24 30.16 17.79 0.06
N ALA A 25 29.31 17.68 -0.96
CA ALA A 25 29.09 18.74 -1.94
C ALA A 25 28.44 19.99 -1.32
N ILE A 26 27.44 19.81 -0.45
CA ILE A 26 26.81 20.90 0.32
C ILE A 26 27.83 21.53 1.28
N LEU A 27 28.61 20.72 2.00
CA LEU A 27 29.69 21.19 2.86
C LEU A 27 30.77 21.94 2.06
N GLY A 28 31.10 21.50 0.85
CA GLY A 28 32.00 22.20 -0.05
C GLY A 28 31.45 23.56 -0.51
N LEU A 29 30.14 23.64 -0.77
CA LEU A 29 29.46 24.88 -1.11
C LEU A 29 29.41 25.86 0.06
N VAL A 30 29.13 25.37 1.28
CA VAL A 30 29.14 26.15 2.53
C VAL A 30 30.56 26.57 2.93
N ALA A 31 31.56 25.69 2.77
CA ALA A 31 32.97 26.02 2.94
C ALA A 31 33.45 27.07 1.92
N GLY A 32 32.88 27.04 0.71
CA GLY A 32 33.12 28.06 -0.32
C GLY A 32 32.50 29.42 -0.01
N THR A 33 31.49 29.52 0.87
CA THR A 33 30.85 30.79 1.29
C THR A 33 31.36 31.32 2.63
N LEU A 34 31.97 30.46 3.45
CA LEU A 34 32.66 30.81 4.70
C LEU A 34 33.74 31.91 4.60
N PRO A 35 34.46 32.14 3.48
CA PRO A 35 35.44 33.21 3.42
C PRO A 35 34.85 34.63 3.28
N MET A 36 33.56 34.83 3.56
CA MET A 36 33.02 36.17 3.91
C MET A 36 33.51 36.72 5.27
N ILE A 37 34.40 36.00 5.96
CA ILE A 37 35.08 36.44 7.19
C ILE A 37 36.21 37.43 6.84
N SER A 38 36.16 38.63 7.44
CA SER A 38 36.75 39.90 6.97
C SER A 38 38.27 40.06 7.00
N TRP A 39 39.03 39.08 7.50
CA TRP A 39 40.48 39.18 7.76
C TRP A 39 41.41 38.62 6.66
N LEU A 40 40.89 37.95 5.64
CA LEU A 40 41.69 37.36 4.55
C LEU A 40 41.75 38.27 3.31
N PRO A 41 42.87 38.29 2.55
CA PRO A 41 42.95 39.01 1.29
C PRO A 41 41.89 38.51 0.28
N ARG A 42 41.14 39.44 -0.33
CA ARG A 42 39.99 39.14 -1.21
C ARG A 42 40.33 38.20 -2.37
N TYR A 43 41.55 38.26 -2.92
CA TYR A 43 41.97 37.37 -4.00
C TYR A 43 42.14 35.91 -3.53
N LEU A 44 42.61 35.70 -2.29
CA LEU A 44 42.79 34.37 -1.71
C LEU A 44 41.42 33.75 -1.38
N ILE A 45 40.51 34.57 -0.86
CA ILE A 45 39.10 34.22 -0.64
C ILE A 45 38.48 33.73 -1.96
N PHE A 46 38.60 34.53 -3.02
CA PHE A 46 38.05 34.17 -4.33
C PHE A 46 38.65 32.87 -4.88
N ALA A 47 39.97 32.69 -4.77
CA ALA A 47 40.66 31.48 -5.24
C ALA A 47 40.19 30.23 -4.48
N ILE A 48 40.04 30.30 -3.15
CA ILE A 48 39.58 29.19 -2.31
C ILE A 48 38.12 28.86 -2.61
N SER A 49 37.24 29.86 -2.70
CA SER A 49 35.83 29.66 -3.07
C SER A 49 35.68 29.06 -4.46
N PHE A 50 36.44 29.56 -5.44
CA PHE A 50 36.41 29.04 -6.81
C PHE A 50 36.90 27.58 -6.88
N LEU A 51 37.99 27.25 -6.16
CA LEU A 51 38.48 25.89 -6.06
C LEU A 51 37.46 24.97 -5.38
N GLY A 52 36.80 25.42 -4.31
CA GLY A 52 35.74 24.68 -3.62
C GLY A 52 34.54 24.38 -4.53
N VAL A 53 34.11 25.37 -5.33
CA VAL A 53 33.05 25.17 -6.34
C VAL A 53 33.47 24.17 -7.40
N ILE A 54 34.72 24.24 -7.91
CA ILE A 54 35.23 23.28 -8.90
C ILE A 54 35.24 21.86 -8.32
N ILE A 55 35.77 21.68 -7.11
CA ILE A 55 35.79 20.36 -6.43
C ILE A 55 34.35 19.85 -6.23
N GLY A 56 33.42 20.73 -5.84
CA GLY A 56 32.00 20.40 -5.73
C GLY A 56 31.39 19.93 -7.06
N ILE A 57 31.64 20.65 -8.15
CA ILE A 57 31.14 20.30 -9.50
C ILE A 57 31.74 18.97 -9.98
N ILE A 58 33.05 18.76 -9.81
CA ILE A 58 33.72 17.51 -10.20
C ILE A 58 33.17 16.33 -9.40
N SER A 59 32.98 16.50 -8.08
CA SER A 59 32.40 15.48 -7.20
C SER A 59 30.97 15.12 -7.63
N LEU A 60 30.13 16.13 -7.89
CA LEU A 60 28.78 15.94 -8.42
C LEU A 60 28.77 15.22 -9.77
N TYR A 61 29.70 15.56 -10.67
CA TYR A 61 29.80 14.92 -11.98
C TYR A 61 30.26 13.46 -11.88
N TRP A 62 31.28 13.17 -11.07
CA TRP A 62 31.76 11.80 -10.85
C TRP A 62 30.71 10.93 -10.16
N GLU A 63 29.99 11.47 -9.19
CA GLU A 63 28.88 10.78 -8.54
C GLU A 63 27.72 10.58 -9.49
N GLY A 64 27.33 11.61 -10.24
CA GLY A 64 26.30 11.48 -11.27
C GLY A 64 26.67 10.41 -12.30
N SER A 65 27.94 10.35 -12.72
CA SER A 65 28.44 9.31 -13.63
C SER A 65 28.46 7.93 -12.97
N SER A 66 28.90 7.81 -11.72
CA SER A 66 28.94 6.56 -10.95
C SER A 66 27.53 6.02 -10.71
N LEU A 67 26.61 6.89 -10.29
CA LEU A 67 25.19 6.61 -10.17
C LEU A 67 24.63 6.17 -11.50
N ASN A 68 24.89 6.90 -12.59
CA ASN A 68 24.40 6.53 -13.92
C ASN A 68 24.97 5.17 -14.39
N ARG A 69 26.21 4.83 -14.03
CA ARG A 69 26.77 3.50 -14.29
C ARG A 69 26.09 2.42 -13.46
N ARG A 70 25.89 2.63 -12.16
CA ARG A 70 25.14 1.71 -11.28
C ARG A 70 23.68 1.56 -11.74
N TYR A 71 23.07 2.64 -12.20
CA TYR A 71 21.71 2.65 -12.76
C TYR A 71 21.62 1.82 -14.04
N ARG A 72 22.68 1.83 -14.88
CA ARG A 72 22.72 1.03 -16.11
C ARG A 72 22.96 -0.46 -15.86
N SER A 73 23.59 -0.82 -14.75
CA SER A 73 23.83 -2.23 -14.39
C SER A 73 22.67 -2.89 -13.65
N PHE A 74 21.69 -2.12 -13.19
CA PHE A 74 20.56 -2.63 -12.43
C PHE A 74 19.32 -2.73 -13.32
N GLU A 75 18.86 -3.96 -13.56
CA GLU A 75 17.66 -4.24 -14.34
C GLU A 75 16.59 -4.88 -13.46
N LEU A 76 15.36 -4.35 -13.55
CA LEU A 76 14.19 -4.92 -12.89
C LEU A 76 13.33 -5.59 -13.96
N ILE A 77 13.33 -6.92 -13.96
CA ILE A 77 12.52 -7.73 -14.87
C ILE A 77 11.25 -8.14 -14.13
N GLU A 78 10.07 -7.83 -14.68
CA GLU A 78 8.81 -8.25 -14.10
C GLU A 78 8.63 -9.76 -14.26
N ARG A 79 8.19 -10.45 -13.19
CA ARG A 79 7.84 -11.87 -13.30
C ARG A 79 6.41 -12.02 -13.81
N ASN A 80 6.25 -12.70 -14.94
CA ASN A 80 4.94 -13.03 -15.50
C ASN A 80 4.89 -14.53 -15.89
N PRO A 81 4.05 -15.36 -15.23
CA PRO A 81 3.21 -15.02 -14.08
C PRO A 81 4.06 -14.68 -12.84
N VAL A 82 3.47 -13.93 -11.90
CA VAL A 82 4.18 -13.51 -10.70
C VAL A 82 4.61 -14.74 -9.89
N PHE A 83 3.75 -15.75 -9.73
CA PHE A 83 4.11 -17.07 -9.21
C PHE A 83 3.86 -18.15 -10.27
N GLY A 84 4.71 -19.18 -10.27
CA GLY A 84 4.48 -20.38 -11.08
C GLY A 84 3.41 -21.30 -10.48
N ARG A 85 3.29 -22.52 -11.01
CA ARG A 85 2.26 -23.50 -10.62
C ARG A 85 2.21 -23.84 -9.13
N LYS A 86 3.37 -23.89 -8.46
CA LYS A 86 3.43 -24.11 -7.01
C LYS A 86 3.39 -22.75 -6.34
N LEU A 87 2.34 -22.48 -5.57
CA LEU A 87 2.22 -21.26 -4.77
C LEU A 87 2.97 -21.40 -3.44
N PRO A 88 3.42 -20.29 -2.83
CA PRO A 88 3.67 -20.27 -1.40
C PRO A 88 2.44 -20.68 -0.59
N HIS A 89 2.67 -21.24 0.59
CA HIS A 89 1.61 -21.65 1.52
C HIS A 89 1.86 -21.04 2.90
N ASP A 90 0.82 -21.00 3.72
CA ASP A 90 0.86 -20.54 5.11
C ASP A 90 -0.07 -21.45 5.91
N ASP A 91 0.44 -22.09 6.97
CA ASP A 91 -0.35 -23.04 7.75
C ASP A 91 -1.47 -22.34 8.53
N ASP A 92 -1.28 -21.06 8.84
CA ASP A 92 -2.27 -20.24 9.56
C ASP A 92 -3.30 -19.64 8.59
N LEU A 93 -3.07 -19.72 7.28
CA LEU A 93 -3.96 -19.26 6.20
C LEU A 93 -4.05 -20.35 5.10
N PRO A 94 -4.67 -21.51 5.42
CA PRO A 94 -4.63 -22.69 4.57
C PRO A 94 -5.50 -22.57 3.31
N ASP A 95 -6.47 -21.65 3.31
CA ASP A 95 -7.38 -21.43 2.19
C ASP A 95 -6.80 -20.44 1.19
N CYS A 96 -7.31 -20.52 -0.04
CA CYS A 96 -6.79 -19.74 -1.16
C CYS A 96 -7.93 -19.24 -2.07
N TYR A 97 -7.89 -17.95 -2.38
CA TYR A 97 -8.67 -17.35 -3.46
C TYR A 97 -7.73 -17.03 -4.61
N GLN A 98 -8.03 -17.53 -5.80
CA GLN A 98 -7.24 -17.31 -7.01
C GLN A 98 -8.10 -16.71 -8.11
N SER A 99 -7.58 -15.66 -8.74
CA SER A 99 -8.11 -15.10 -9.98
C SER A 99 -6.99 -15.02 -11.02
N SER A 100 -7.33 -14.61 -12.24
CA SER A 100 -6.35 -14.34 -13.30
C SER A 100 -5.36 -13.22 -12.95
N ARG A 101 -5.65 -12.42 -11.91
CA ARG A 101 -4.88 -11.23 -11.52
C ARG A 101 -4.10 -11.41 -10.23
N GLY A 102 -4.47 -12.37 -9.40
CA GLY A 102 -3.71 -12.68 -8.21
C GLY A 102 -4.40 -13.62 -7.23
N THR A 103 -3.77 -13.72 -6.07
CA THR A 103 -3.99 -14.76 -5.09
C THR A 103 -4.00 -14.17 -3.68
N ILE A 104 -5.04 -14.50 -2.92
CA ILE A 104 -5.13 -14.20 -1.49
C ILE A 104 -5.13 -15.52 -0.71
N LEU A 105 -4.20 -15.64 0.24
CA LEU A 105 -4.24 -16.69 1.26
C LEU A 105 -5.06 -16.20 2.45
N PHE A 106 -5.93 -17.06 2.98
CA PHE A 106 -6.81 -16.73 4.10
C PHE A 106 -7.15 -17.96 4.95
N ASP A 107 -7.87 -17.77 6.06
CA ASP A 107 -8.51 -18.85 6.83
C ASP A 107 -9.96 -18.46 7.11
N ARG A 108 -10.91 -19.30 6.68
CA ARG A 108 -12.33 -19.04 6.93
C ARG A 108 -12.65 -18.96 8.43
N LYS A 109 -12.02 -19.80 9.27
CA LYS A 109 -12.25 -19.79 10.72
C LYS A 109 -11.72 -18.50 11.36
N LEU A 110 -10.59 -18.00 10.88
CA LEU A 110 -10.05 -16.71 11.32
C LEU A 110 -10.97 -15.56 10.93
N ASN A 111 -11.51 -15.57 9.72
CA ASN A 111 -12.47 -14.56 9.27
C ASN A 111 -13.73 -14.57 10.14
N ASP A 112 -14.23 -15.75 10.51
CA ASP A 112 -15.39 -15.89 11.40
C ASP A 112 -15.10 -15.38 12.81
N ASP A 113 -13.93 -15.67 13.35
CA ASP A 113 -13.49 -15.16 14.66
C ASP A 113 -13.35 -13.63 14.64
N LEU A 114 -12.70 -13.07 13.62
CA LEU A 114 -12.53 -11.62 13.42
C LEU A 114 -13.86 -10.87 13.27
N ARG A 115 -14.89 -11.52 12.72
CA ARG A 115 -16.23 -10.94 12.54
C ARG A 115 -17.07 -10.99 13.81
N THR A 116 -16.93 -12.06 14.60
CA THR A 116 -17.83 -12.35 15.73
C THR A 116 -17.27 -11.94 17.10
N GLN A 117 -15.95 -11.72 17.23
CA GLN A 117 -15.29 -11.45 18.50
C GLN A 117 -14.61 -10.08 18.53
N SER A 118 -14.86 -9.31 19.59
CA SER A 118 -14.41 -7.93 19.78
C SER A 118 -13.21 -7.77 20.73
N ASP A 119 -12.43 -8.83 20.92
CA ASP A 119 -11.28 -8.83 21.84
C ASP A 119 -9.92 -8.69 21.11
N TRP A 120 -9.94 -8.45 19.80
CA TRP A 120 -8.76 -8.14 19.02
C TRP A 120 -8.31 -6.69 19.27
N CYS A 121 -7.10 -6.53 19.79
CA CYS A 121 -6.56 -5.22 20.17
C CYS A 121 -5.37 -4.80 19.31
N VAL A 122 -5.13 -3.50 19.26
CA VAL A 122 -4.05 -2.86 18.52
C VAL A 122 -2.88 -2.52 19.45
N GLY A 123 -1.68 -2.98 19.11
CA GLY A 123 -0.45 -2.63 19.82
C GLY A 123 0.48 -1.78 18.97
N VAL A 124 0.64 -0.49 19.27
CA VAL A 124 1.54 0.38 18.47
C VAL A 124 3.00 0.23 18.93
N ARG A 125 3.90 0.04 17.96
CA ARG A 125 5.35 -0.06 18.15
C ARG A 125 6.08 1.09 17.46
N SER A 126 7.41 1.14 17.64
CA SER A 126 8.27 2.12 16.96
C SER A 126 8.15 2.01 15.45
N ARG A 127 8.34 3.14 14.76
CA ARG A 127 8.32 3.25 13.29
C ARG A 127 9.17 2.18 12.59
N TYR A 128 8.64 1.64 11.49
CA TYR A 128 9.33 0.70 10.61
C TYR A 128 10.56 1.33 9.97
N ARG A 129 11.57 0.50 9.71
CA ARG A 129 12.75 0.85 8.92
C ARG A 129 12.96 -0.23 7.88
N LEU A 130 13.14 0.21 6.64
CA LEU A 130 13.47 -0.67 5.54
C LEU A 130 14.83 -1.35 5.81
N PRO A 131 14.99 -2.65 5.51
CA PRO A 131 16.28 -3.35 5.61
C PRO A 131 17.35 -2.66 4.78
N GLU A 132 18.60 -2.65 5.27
CA GLU A 132 19.73 -1.95 4.65
C GLU A 132 19.90 -2.32 3.18
N GLU A 133 19.84 -3.61 2.85
CA GLU A 133 19.94 -4.12 1.48
C GLU A 133 18.84 -3.59 0.54
N LEU A 134 17.60 -3.44 1.06
CA LEU A 134 16.49 -2.90 0.29
C LEU A 134 16.58 -1.37 0.21
N GLU A 135 17.07 -0.71 1.26
CA GLU A 135 17.32 0.74 1.29
C GLU A 135 18.36 1.15 0.24
N GLU A 136 19.42 0.34 0.05
CA GLU A 136 20.46 0.60 -0.96
C GLU A 136 19.92 0.65 -2.40
N ILE A 137 18.98 -0.24 -2.75
CA ILE A 137 18.45 -0.34 -4.12
C ILE A 137 17.18 0.47 -4.35
N ALA A 138 16.60 1.05 -3.32
CA ALA A 138 15.30 1.66 -3.44
C ALA A 138 15.23 3.00 -4.19
N PRO A 139 16.29 3.84 -4.30
CA PRO A 139 16.28 4.95 -5.26
C PRO A 139 16.08 4.47 -6.71
N TYR A 140 16.55 3.26 -7.03
CA TYR A 140 16.42 2.62 -8.34
C TYR A 140 14.99 2.16 -8.56
N VAL A 141 14.41 1.50 -7.55
CA VAL A 141 13.02 1.05 -7.55
C VAL A 141 12.07 2.23 -7.74
N LEU A 142 12.19 3.27 -6.91
CA LEU A 142 11.32 4.46 -6.97
C LEU A 142 11.39 5.16 -8.34
N ARG A 143 12.59 5.32 -8.90
CA ARG A 143 12.76 5.93 -10.23
C ARG A 143 12.13 5.09 -11.33
N ARG A 144 12.23 3.76 -11.23
CA ARG A 144 11.69 2.84 -12.24
C ARG A 144 10.17 2.74 -12.17
N THR A 145 9.62 2.54 -10.98
CA THR A 145 8.17 2.41 -10.76
C THR A 145 7.44 3.72 -11.06
N SER A 146 8.09 4.87 -10.90
CA SER A 146 7.46 6.15 -11.24
C SER A 146 7.41 6.47 -12.73
N GLY A 147 8.12 5.70 -13.57
CA GLY A 147 8.23 6.01 -15.00
C GLY A 147 8.79 7.41 -15.26
N GLY A 148 9.55 7.97 -14.31
CA GLY A 148 10.06 9.35 -14.35
C GLY A 148 9.13 10.43 -13.79
N LYS A 149 7.96 10.07 -13.24
CA LYS A 149 7.07 10.99 -12.51
C LYS A 149 7.41 11.03 -11.02
N TRP A 150 6.83 11.99 -10.29
CA TRP A 150 7.00 12.10 -8.84
C TRP A 150 5.86 11.34 -8.15
N HIS A 151 6.20 10.37 -7.30
CA HIS A 151 5.22 9.64 -6.49
C HIS A 151 4.92 10.41 -5.20
N PHE A 152 3.67 10.37 -4.75
CA PHE A 152 3.34 10.85 -3.41
C PHE A 152 3.73 9.80 -2.38
N ASN A 153 4.49 10.22 -1.36
CA ASN A 153 4.85 9.36 -0.23
C ASN A 153 3.84 9.57 0.91
N GLY A 154 2.71 8.87 0.85
CA GLY A 154 1.68 8.95 1.89
C GLY A 154 2.10 8.23 3.17
N PRO A 155 1.57 8.64 4.34
CA PRO A 155 1.67 7.86 5.57
C PRO A 155 0.93 6.53 5.40
N CYS A 156 1.41 5.48 6.06
CA CYS A 156 0.81 4.16 6.05
C CYS A 156 1.09 3.45 7.38
N VAL A 157 0.45 2.31 7.59
CA VAL A 157 0.68 1.45 8.75
C VAL A 157 1.12 0.06 8.30
N ARG A 158 2.18 -0.43 8.95
CA ARG A 158 2.69 -1.80 8.85
C ARG A 158 2.05 -2.68 9.92
N MET A 159 1.65 -3.89 9.55
CA MET A 159 1.33 -4.96 10.50
C MET A 159 2.59 -5.79 10.75
N ALA A 160 3.01 -5.89 12.01
CA ALA A 160 4.26 -6.52 12.43
C ALA A 160 4.04 -7.84 13.18
N GLY A 161 2.86 -8.43 13.05
CA GLY A 161 2.47 -9.71 13.65
C GLY A 161 1.21 -10.24 12.99
N ASP A 162 1.03 -11.54 12.99
CA ASP A 162 -0.06 -12.22 12.29
C ASP A 162 -1.34 -12.28 13.14
N CYS A 163 -2.51 -12.22 12.49
CA CYS A 163 -3.76 -12.65 13.13
C CYS A 163 -3.76 -14.18 13.23
N ARG A 164 -3.82 -14.72 14.45
CA ARG A 164 -3.78 -16.16 14.71
C ARG A 164 -4.83 -16.56 15.73
N LEU A 165 -5.61 -17.60 15.44
CA LEU A 165 -6.62 -18.14 16.35
C LEU A 165 -6.03 -18.61 17.69
N ASP A 166 -4.81 -19.16 17.66
CA ASP A 166 -4.09 -19.68 18.84
C ASP A 166 -3.11 -18.66 19.46
N GLY A 167 -3.09 -17.43 18.95
CA GLY A 167 -2.09 -16.43 19.26
C GLY A 167 -2.56 -15.30 20.17
N SER A 168 -1.66 -14.32 20.33
CA SER A 168 -2.00 -13.05 20.95
C SER A 168 -3.06 -12.33 20.12
N ARG A 169 -4.16 -11.94 20.75
CA ARG A 169 -5.17 -11.07 20.14
C ARG A 169 -4.75 -9.60 20.09
N ILE A 170 -3.60 -9.25 20.67
CA ILE A 170 -2.95 -7.96 20.48
C ILE A 170 -2.05 -8.03 19.25
N ILE A 171 -2.44 -7.32 18.19
CA ILE A 171 -1.70 -7.25 16.93
C ILE A 171 -0.77 -6.04 16.92
N PRO A 172 0.54 -6.23 16.72
CA PRO A 172 1.48 -5.13 16.70
C PRO A 172 1.46 -4.38 15.35
N PHE A 173 1.34 -3.05 15.40
CA PHE A 173 1.41 -2.16 14.24
C PHE A 173 2.54 -1.16 14.36
N GLN A 174 3.05 -0.67 13.22
CA GLN A 174 4.12 0.32 13.15
C GLN A 174 3.81 1.39 12.11
N GLU A 175 4.23 2.63 12.37
CA GLU A 175 4.23 3.65 11.33
C GLU A 175 5.14 3.24 10.18
N ALA A 176 4.66 3.44 8.95
CA ALA A 176 5.38 3.24 7.70
C ALA A 176 4.99 4.33 6.69
N CYS A 177 5.54 4.27 5.49
CA CYS A 177 5.11 5.15 4.40
C CYS A 177 5.03 4.40 3.07
N PHE A 178 4.29 4.95 2.11
CA PHE A 178 4.05 4.30 0.82
C PHE A 178 5.33 3.88 0.09
N PHE A 179 6.42 4.66 0.22
CA PHE A 179 7.70 4.31 -0.36
C PHE A 179 8.29 3.03 0.23
N ASP A 180 8.09 2.77 1.52
CA ASP A 180 8.54 1.53 2.17
C ASP A 180 7.92 0.31 1.48
N HIS A 181 6.63 0.39 1.10
CA HIS A 181 5.91 -0.66 0.37
C HIS A 181 6.38 -0.82 -1.07
N LEU A 182 6.58 0.28 -1.80
CA LEU A 182 7.14 0.24 -3.15
C LEU A 182 8.53 -0.44 -3.16
N CYS A 183 9.31 -0.20 -2.12
CA CYS A 183 10.70 -0.63 -2.01
C CYS A 183 10.89 -1.99 -1.33
N SER A 184 9.81 -2.63 -0.87
CA SER A 184 9.86 -3.96 -0.23
C SER A 184 8.81 -4.90 -0.84
N ASN A 185 7.55 -4.82 -0.41
CA ASN A 185 6.48 -5.71 -0.85
C ASN A 185 6.25 -5.69 -2.36
N GLU A 186 6.13 -4.51 -3.01
CA GLU A 186 5.99 -4.44 -4.47
C GLU A 186 7.23 -4.94 -5.19
N LEU A 187 8.42 -4.79 -4.59
CA LEU A 187 9.64 -5.28 -5.19
C LEU A 187 9.61 -6.80 -5.39
N MET A 188 8.81 -7.54 -4.60
CA MET A 188 8.69 -8.98 -4.73
C MET A 188 8.12 -9.42 -6.09
N ARG A 189 7.40 -8.59 -6.84
CA ARG A 189 6.97 -8.96 -8.21
C ARG A 189 8.13 -8.92 -9.23
N TRP A 190 9.22 -8.22 -8.90
CA TRP A 190 10.37 -8.01 -9.80
C TRP A 190 11.53 -8.93 -9.47
N GLN A 191 12.25 -9.36 -10.50
CA GLN A 191 13.56 -10.02 -10.41
C GLN A 191 14.62 -8.96 -10.64
N PRO A 192 15.37 -8.52 -9.61
CA PRO A 192 16.51 -7.65 -9.80
C PRO A 192 17.70 -8.41 -10.38
N HIS A 193 18.35 -7.78 -11.34
CA HIS A 193 19.61 -8.20 -11.93
C HIS A 193 20.66 -7.12 -11.70
N LEU A 194 21.83 -7.50 -11.18
CA LEU A 194 23.00 -6.63 -11.06
C LEU A 194 24.10 -7.18 -11.98
N GLY A 195 24.15 -6.66 -13.21
CA GLY A 195 24.98 -7.24 -14.25
C GLY A 195 24.54 -8.66 -14.59
N ALA A 196 25.38 -9.66 -14.33
CA ALA A 196 25.06 -11.08 -14.59
C ALA A 196 24.44 -11.79 -13.37
N GLU A 197 24.44 -11.17 -12.20
CA GLU A 197 23.93 -11.77 -10.96
C GLU A 197 22.42 -11.56 -10.84
N VAL A 198 21.71 -12.64 -10.49
CA VAL A 198 20.26 -12.65 -10.27
C VAL A 198 20.00 -12.64 -8.77
N TRP A 199 19.31 -11.61 -8.27
CA TRP A 199 19.06 -11.50 -6.84
C TRP A 199 17.68 -12.05 -6.48
N ASP A 200 17.64 -13.21 -5.82
CA ASP A 200 16.38 -13.85 -5.40
C ASP A 200 15.86 -13.29 -4.08
N LEU A 201 15.28 -12.09 -4.15
CA LEU A 201 14.70 -11.42 -2.98
C LEU A 201 13.56 -12.21 -2.33
N ARG A 202 12.83 -13.06 -3.06
CA ARG A 202 11.67 -13.77 -2.50
C ARG A 202 12.08 -14.88 -1.54
N ARG A 203 13.12 -15.64 -1.89
CA ARG A 203 13.69 -16.66 -0.99
C ARG A 203 14.28 -16.06 0.29
N LYS A 204 14.63 -14.77 0.26
CA LYS A 204 15.15 -14.06 1.42
C LYS A 204 14.05 -13.43 2.27
N TYR A 205 13.08 -12.76 1.64
CA TYR A 205 12.17 -11.86 2.35
C TYR A 205 10.70 -12.30 2.34
N LEU A 206 10.29 -13.25 1.49
CA LEU A 206 8.88 -13.62 1.32
C LEU A 206 8.54 -15.03 1.81
N TYR A 207 9.35 -16.02 1.47
CA TYR A 207 9.12 -17.42 1.84
C TYR A 207 10.43 -18.18 2.03
N ASP A 208 10.38 -19.25 2.83
CA ASP A 208 11.52 -20.11 3.12
C ASP A 208 11.82 -21.14 2.00
N THR A 209 12.76 -22.05 2.26
CA THR A 209 13.14 -23.11 1.30
C THR A 209 12.01 -24.07 0.95
N ASP A 210 11.05 -24.26 1.86
CA ASP A 210 9.88 -25.11 1.68
C ASP A 210 8.70 -24.36 1.05
N ARG A 211 8.90 -23.05 0.76
CA ARG A 211 7.91 -22.11 0.26
C ARG A 211 6.78 -21.82 1.25
N ARG A 212 7.06 -21.98 2.54
CA ARG A 212 6.20 -21.44 3.58
C ARG A 212 6.41 -19.94 3.64
N LEU A 213 5.33 -19.16 3.68
CA LEU A 213 5.43 -17.72 3.86
C LEU A 213 6.14 -17.42 5.18
N ILE A 214 7.00 -16.40 5.15
CA ILE A 214 7.56 -15.85 6.38
C ILE A 214 6.39 -15.17 7.14
N PRO A 215 6.16 -15.53 8.43
CA PRO A 215 5.15 -14.89 9.26
C PRO A 215 5.39 -13.37 9.36
N LEU A 216 4.34 -12.56 9.45
CA LEU A 216 4.47 -11.10 9.60
C LEU A 216 5.33 -10.72 10.81
N ALA A 217 5.27 -11.50 11.88
CA ALA A 217 6.09 -11.32 13.08
C ALA A 217 7.61 -11.42 12.83
N SER A 218 8.03 -12.17 11.81
CA SER A 218 9.43 -12.37 11.42
C SER A 218 9.79 -11.73 10.08
N SER A 219 8.81 -11.17 9.38
CA SER A 219 9.02 -10.53 8.08
C SER A 219 9.78 -9.23 8.25
N GLU A 220 10.69 -8.97 7.33
CA GLU A 220 11.40 -7.69 7.22
C GLU A 220 10.76 -6.74 6.21
N LEU A 221 9.69 -7.16 5.53
CA LEU A 221 8.98 -6.34 4.56
C LEU A 221 8.11 -5.28 5.26
N ALA A 222 7.77 -4.21 4.54
CA ALA A 222 6.98 -3.11 5.08
C ALA A 222 5.56 -3.53 5.45
N ASN A 223 5.01 -4.57 4.81
CA ASN A 223 3.72 -5.19 5.11
C ASN A 223 2.63 -4.15 5.43
N ILE A 224 2.54 -3.13 4.57
CA ILE A 224 1.55 -2.07 4.73
C ILE A 224 0.18 -2.70 4.64
N VAL A 225 -0.71 -2.33 5.55
CA VAL A 225 -2.04 -2.92 5.66
C VAL A 225 -2.96 -2.32 4.62
N GLY A 226 -3.55 -3.18 3.81
CA GLY A 226 -4.67 -2.80 2.95
C GLY A 226 -5.98 -2.85 3.71
N VAL A 227 -6.89 -1.97 3.32
CA VAL A 227 -8.30 -2.02 3.72
C VAL A 227 -9.17 -1.84 2.49
N SER A 228 -10.21 -2.66 2.39
CA SER A 228 -11.16 -2.65 1.29
C SER A 228 -12.58 -2.81 1.84
N THR A 229 -13.57 -2.04 1.34
CA THR A 229 -14.97 -2.19 1.75
C THR A 229 -15.94 -2.22 0.58
N LEU A 230 -16.98 -3.05 0.69
CA LEU A 230 -18.16 -3.04 -0.17
C LEU A 230 -19.26 -2.20 0.49
N ALA A 231 -19.59 -1.06 -0.10
CA ALA A 231 -20.68 -0.19 0.32
C ALA A 231 -21.99 -0.66 -0.34
N ILE A 232 -22.98 -1.00 0.49
CA ILE A 232 -24.26 -1.58 0.05
C ILE A 232 -25.40 -0.65 0.46
N SER A 233 -26.21 -0.24 -0.51
CA SER A 233 -27.40 0.58 -0.30
C SER A 233 -28.58 -0.21 0.27
N ALA A 234 -29.60 0.50 0.75
CA ALA A 234 -30.81 -0.11 1.30
C ALA A 234 -31.62 -0.94 0.29
N ASP A 235 -31.47 -0.68 -1.00
CA ASP A 235 -32.03 -1.43 -2.12
C ASP A 235 -31.06 -2.47 -2.71
N ARG A 236 -30.08 -2.91 -1.90
CA ARG A 236 -29.11 -3.99 -2.22
C ARG A 236 -28.29 -3.75 -3.48
N GLN A 237 -27.98 -2.49 -3.75
CA GLN A 237 -27.00 -2.12 -4.77
C GLN A 237 -25.63 -1.94 -4.11
N VAL A 238 -24.58 -2.38 -4.78
CA VAL A 238 -23.20 -2.20 -4.36
C VAL A 238 -22.57 -1.08 -5.18
N LEU A 239 -21.90 -0.15 -4.51
CA LEU A 239 -21.17 0.92 -5.18
C LEU A 239 -19.81 0.42 -5.66
N ILE A 240 -19.57 0.35 -6.96
CA ILE A 240 -18.32 -0.14 -7.53
C ILE A 240 -17.53 1.01 -8.12
N VAL A 241 -16.24 1.07 -7.83
CA VAL A 241 -15.34 2.12 -8.33
C VAL A 241 -14.68 1.65 -9.61
N ASP A 242 -14.76 2.47 -10.67
CA ASP A 242 -14.00 2.27 -11.89
C ASP A 242 -12.63 2.95 -11.77
N GLN A 243 -11.58 2.14 -11.71
CA GLN A 243 -10.22 2.65 -11.48
C GLN A 243 -9.65 3.31 -12.74
N SER A 244 -9.00 4.45 -12.55
CA SER A 244 -8.39 5.18 -13.64
C SER A 244 -7.20 4.39 -14.24
N PRO A 245 -6.86 4.62 -15.53
CA PRO A 245 -5.64 4.07 -16.12
C PRO A 245 -4.33 4.55 -15.46
N ARG A 246 -4.39 5.50 -14.51
CA ARG A 246 -3.22 6.02 -13.79
C ARG A 246 -2.99 5.33 -12.44
N ASN A 247 -3.86 4.42 -12.02
CA ASN A 247 -3.65 3.62 -10.82
C ASN A 247 -2.41 2.71 -10.98
N HIS A 248 -1.61 2.52 -9.95
CA HIS A 248 -0.36 1.75 -10.05
C HIS A 248 -0.59 0.22 -10.02
N SER A 249 -1.68 -0.24 -9.40
CA SER A 249 -1.89 -1.68 -9.15
C SER A 249 -2.98 -2.33 -10.01
N SER A 250 -4.02 -1.57 -10.39
CA SER A 250 -5.26 -2.12 -10.96
C SER A 250 -5.87 -1.19 -12.04
N GLN A 251 -5.12 -0.92 -13.10
CA GLN A 251 -5.55 0.02 -14.15
C GLN A 251 -6.80 -0.46 -14.90
N GLY A 252 -7.84 0.38 -14.94
CA GLY A 252 -9.06 0.13 -15.72
C GLY A 252 -9.95 -0.98 -15.16
N LEU A 253 -9.78 -1.34 -13.89
CA LEU A 253 -10.53 -2.41 -13.23
C LEU A 253 -11.68 -1.89 -12.41
N LYS A 254 -12.60 -2.81 -12.13
CA LYS A 254 -13.62 -2.61 -11.11
C LYS A 254 -13.03 -2.89 -9.73
N ALA A 255 -13.19 -1.94 -8.83
CA ALA A 255 -12.67 -1.97 -7.47
C ALA A 255 -13.81 -1.93 -6.45
N PRO A 256 -13.56 -2.38 -5.21
CA PRO A 256 -14.52 -2.20 -4.13
C PRO A 256 -14.80 -0.71 -3.90
N SER A 257 -15.83 -0.40 -3.13
CA SER A 257 -16.34 0.96 -2.92
C SER A 257 -15.34 1.90 -2.27
N GLY A 258 -14.47 1.36 -1.41
CA GLY A 258 -13.28 2.03 -0.93
C GLY A 258 -12.14 1.02 -0.86
N SER A 259 -10.95 1.37 -1.35
CA SER A 259 -9.77 0.52 -1.24
C SER A 259 -8.47 1.33 -1.14
N GLY A 260 -7.77 1.21 -0.02
CA GLY A 260 -6.49 1.88 0.14
C GLY A 260 -5.63 1.31 1.26
N SER A 261 -4.81 2.18 1.84
CA SER A 261 -3.85 1.78 2.89
C SER A 261 -4.30 2.34 4.22
N LEU A 262 -4.17 1.53 5.26
CA LEU A 262 -4.46 1.96 6.63
C LEU A 262 -3.45 3.02 7.08
N GLU A 263 -3.92 4.05 7.80
CA GLU A 263 -3.10 5.14 8.32
C GLU A 263 -3.21 5.25 9.85
N MET A 264 -2.21 5.82 10.52
CA MET A 264 -2.29 6.03 11.98
C MET A 264 -3.40 7.01 12.38
N ARG A 265 -3.92 7.84 11.46
CA ARG A 265 -5.09 8.69 11.74
C ARG A 265 -6.37 7.88 11.94
N ASP A 266 -6.41 6.63 11.48
CA ASP A 266 -7.56 5.74 11.60
C ASP A 266 -7.59 5.00 12.96
N GLN A 267 -6.54 5.17 13.78
CA GLN A 267 -6.24 4.34 14.94
C GLN A 267 -7.40 4.22 15.94
N SER A 268 -7.65 2.98 16.36
CA SER A 268 -8.47 2.60 17.50
C SER A 268 -7.72 1.54 18.31
N ASP A 269 -8.09 1.35 19.59
CA ASP A 269 -7.58 0.25 20.41
C ASP A 269 -8.18 -1.10 19.98
N ASP A 270 -9.39 -1.07 19.42
CA ASP A 270 -10.07 -2.23 18.84
C ASP A 270 -9.66 -2.41 17.36
N LEU A 271 -9.28 -3.62 16.98
CA LEU A 271 -8.78 -3.92 15.64
C LEU A 271 -9.84 -3.69 14.56
N ALA A 272 -11.08 -4.14 14.80
CA ALA A 272 -12.15 -4.00 13.82
C ALA A 272 -12.45 -2.52 13.58
N ALA A 273 -12.59 -1.72 14.64
CA ALA A 273 -12.77 -0.28 14.56
C ALA A 273 -11.60 0.40 13.82
N PHE A 274 -10.34 0.03 14.11
CA PHE A 274 -9.19 0.61 13.41
C PHE A 274 -9.27 0.35 11.90
N VAL A 275 -9.51 -0.89 11.51
CA VAL A 275 -9.61 -1.31 10.11
C VAL A 275 -10.80 -0.65 9.41
N LEU A 276 -11.97 -0.64 10.05
CA LEU A 276 -13.21 -0.10 9.47
C LEU A 276 -13.19 1.42 9.38
N ASN A 277 -12.52 2.12 10.31
CA ASN A 277 -12.25 3.56 10.19
C ASN A 277 -11.45 3.85 8.92
N GLY A 278 -10.38 3.08 8.67
CA GLY A 278 -9.59 3.20 7.45
C GLY A 278 -10.40 2.90 6.20
N ALA A 279 -11.20 1.83 6.21
CA ALA A 279 -12.03 1.45 5.07
C ALA A 279 -13.12 2.50 4.76
N ASN A 280 -13.76 3.06 5.79
CA ASN A 280 -14.77 4.11 5.66
C ASN A 280 -14.16 5.45 5.21
N ARG A 281 -12.94 5.74 5.65
CA ARG A 281 -12.18 6.89 5.13
C ARG A 281 -11.91 6.75 3.64
N GLU A 282 -11.39 5.61 3.20
CA GLU A 282 -11.13 5.35 1.76
C GLU A 282 -12.43 5.42 0.96
N LEU A 283 -13.54 4.90 1.49
CA LEU A 283 -14.87 5.04 0.90
C LEU A 283 -15.26 6.52 0.73
N GLU A 284 -15.09 7.36 1.75
CA GLU A 284 -15.37 8.80 1.65
C GLU A 284 -14.46 9.49 0.62
N GLU A 285 -13.16 9.20 0.65
CA GLU A 285 -12.15 9.81 -0.23
C GLU A 285 -12.42 9.44 -1.71
N GLU A 286 -12.80 8.18 -2.00
CA GLU A 286 -12.98 7.67 -3.37
C GLU A 286 -14.38 7.90 -3.94
N THR A 287 -15.43 7.97 -3.10
CA THR A 287 -16.82 8.03 -3.57
C THR A 287 -17.60 9.24 -3.08
N GLY A 288 -17.12 9.93 -2.04
CA GLY A 288 -17.84 11.02 -1.38
C GLY A 288 -18.99 10.58 -0.48
N VAL A 289 -19.16 9.28 -0.22
CA VAL A 289 -20.08 8.75 0.79
C VAL A 289 -19.55 9.11 2.17
N THR A 290 -20.30 9.91 2.91
CA THR A 290 -19.88 10.45 4.21
C THR A 290 -20.41 9.60 5.36
N GLU A 291 -19.81 9.77 6.55
CA GLU A 291 -20.17 9.03 7.76
C GLU A 291 -21.67 9.09 8.10
N ASP A 292 -22.36 10.21 7.86
CA ASP A 292 -23.80 10.35 8.12
C ASP A 292 -24.69 9.45 7.23
N MET A 293 -24.14 8.95 6.13
CA MET A 293 -24.82 8.02 5.23
C MET A 293 -24.62 6.56 5.63
N ILE A 294 -23.65 6.28 6.49
CA ILE A 294 -23.30 4.93 6.94
C ILE A 294 -24.24 4.51 8.08
N ALA A 295 -24.92 3.37 7.88
CA ALA A 295 -25.74 2.74 8.91
C ALA A 295 -24.87 1.90 9.85
N SER A 296 -24.00 1.07 9.28
CA SER A 296 -23.04 0.25 10.02
C SER A 296 -21.91 -0.22 9.11
N SER A 297 -20.82 -0.68 9.71
CA SER A 297 -19.71 -1.31 9.01
C SER A 297 -19.30 -2.57 9.75
N HIS A 298 -18.99 -3.64 9.02
CA HIS A 298 -18.65 -4.95 9.56
C HIS A 298 -17.41 -5.50 8.88
N LEU A 299 -16.56 -6.18 9.65
CA LEU A 299 -15.41 -6.88 9.10
C LEU A 299 -15.87 -8.21 8.48
N LEU A 300 -15.42 -8.48 7.26
CA LEU A 300 -15.70 -9.73 6.54
C LEU A 300 -14.53 -10.71 6.65
N GLY A 301 -13.30 -10.21 6.70
CA GLY A 301 -12.14 -11.08 6.83
C GLY A 301 -10.79 -10.41 6.60
N PHE A 302 -9.78 -11.26 6.60
CA PHE A 302 -8.37 -10.93 6.45
C PHE A 302 -7.72 -11.88 5.44
N GLY A 303 -6.67 -11.42 4.78
CA GLY A 303 -5.84 -12.29 3.97
C GLY A 303 -4.49 -11.67 3.58
N ARG A 304 -3.63 -12.48 2.96
CA ARG A 304 -2.32 -12.06 2.46
C ARG A 304 -2.28 -12.15 0.94
N TRP A 305 -2.10 -11.00 0.27
CA TRP A 305 -2.05 -10.90 -1.18
C TRP A 305 -0.65 -11.23 -1.72
N LEU A 306 -0.50 -12.41 -2.30
CA LEU A 306 0.80 -12.96 -2.70
C LEU A 306 1.55 -12.10 -3.71
N GLU A 307 0.88 -11.64 -4.78
CA GLU A 307 1.51 -10.91 -5.89
C GLU A 307 2.03 -9.54 -5.47
N ARG A 308 1.56 -9.04 -4.32
CA ARG A 308 2.04 -7.82 -3.67
C ARG A 308 2.96 -8.13 -2.49
N GLY A 309 3.72 -9.22 -2.56
CA GLY A 309 4.67 -9.62 -1.53
C GLY A 309 4.00 -10.09 -0.24
N ALA A 310 2.91 -10.85 -0.36
CA ALA A 310 2.08 -11.34 0.75
C ALA A 310 1.66 -10.23 1.73
N LYS A 311 1.38 -9.04 1.19
CA LYS A 311 0.89 -7.86 1.91
C LYS A 311 -0.43 -8.22 2.63
N PRO A 312 -0.59 -7.88 3.92
CA PRO A 312 -1.84 -8.07 4.64
C PRO A 312 -2.94 -7.13 4.13
N GLU A 313 -4.16 -7.63 4.06
CA GLU A 313 -5.34 -6.86 3.67
C GLU A 313 -6.58 -7.31 4.44
N PHE A 314 -7.36 -6.34 4.91
CA PHE A 314 -8.64 -6.55 5.56
C PHE A 314 -9.79 -6.14 4.63
N PHE A 315 -10.90 -6.85 4.76
CA PHE A 315 -12.08 -6.70 3.91
C PHE A 315 -13.29 -6.46 4.78
N GLY A 316 -14.07 -5.43 4.48
CA GLY A 316 -15.28 -5.07 5.19
C GLY A 316 -16.48 -4.90 4.26
N VAL A 317 -17.64 -4.73 4.90
CA VAL A 317 -18.88 -4.28 4.26
C VAL A 317 -19.38 -3.06 5.02
N THR A 318 -19.82 -2.04 4.28
CA THR A 318 -20.39 -0.82 4.83
C THR A 318 -21.84 -0.71 4.35
N LEU A 319 -22.79 -0.80 5.27
CA LEU A 319 -24.21 -0.66 4.95
C LEU A 319 -24.59 0.82 4.97
N LEU A 320 -25.32 1.25 3.96
CA LEU A 320 -25.77 2.63 3.81
C LEU A 320 -27.24 2.76 4.18
N THR A 321 -27.58 3.91 4.75
CA THR A 321 -28.95 4.23 5.22
C THR A 321 -29.96 4.47 4.09
N GLY A 322 -29.49 4.83 2.89
CA GLY A 322 -30.33 5.21 1.74
C GLY A 322 -30.27 4.23 0.58
N THR A 323 -31.22 4.37 -0.35
CA THR A 323 -31.16 3.69 -1.66
C THR A 323 -30.01 4.25 -2.51
N ALA A 324 -29.59 3.51 -3.54
CA ALA A 324 -28.55 3.94 -4.46
C ALA A 324 -28.80 5.34 -5.03
N GLU A 325 -30.04 5.61 -5.50
CA GLU A 325 -30.44 6.92 -6.03
C GLU A 325 -30.36 8.02 -4.96
N SER A 326 -30.78 7.73 -3.73
CA SER A 326 -30.73 8.71 -2.64
C SER A 326 -29.29 9.07 -2.28
N VAL A 327 -28.41 8.07 -2.19
CA VAL A 327 -26.99 8.26 -1.87
C VAL A 327 -26.29 9.05 -2.97
N ASP A 328 -26.53 8.73 -4.24
CA ASP A 328 -25.91 9.44 -5.37
C ASP A 328 -26.28 10.93 -5.41
N ARG A 329 -27.49 11.29 -4.96
CA ARG A 329 -27.93 12.68 -4.91
C ARG A 329 -27.28 13.49 -3.80
N THR A 330 -26.85 12.86 -2.72
CA THR A 330 -26.38 13.53 -1.51
C THR A 330 -24.87 13.43 -1.32
N ARG A 331 -24.23 12.40 -1.86
CA ARG A 331 -22.77 12.19 -1.71
C ARG A 331 -21.98 13.37 -2.24
N ARG A 332 -20.85 13.63 -1.61
CA ARG A 332 -19.99 14.76 -1.96
C ARG A 332 -19.35 14.55 -3.33
N GLN A 333 -19.08 15.64 -4.03
CA GLN A 333 -18.22 15.58 -5.20
C GLN A 333 -16.80 15.24 -4.75
N VAL A 334 -16.26 14.17 -5.33
CA VAL A 334 -14.90 13.70 -5.10
C VAL A 334 -13.89 14.79 -5.46
N ALA A 335 -12.91 15.01 -4.58
CA ALA A 335 -11.92 16.08 -4.76
C ALA A 335 -11.09 15.87 -6.04
N ARG A 336 -10.65 16.96 -6.67
CA ARG A 336 -9.83 16.91 -7.90
C ARG A 336 -8.48 16.20 -7.75
N SER A 337 -7.99 15.97 -6.52
CA SER A 337 -6.80 15.14 -6.29
C SER A 337 -7.09 13.66 -6.49
N GLU A 338 -8.30 13.21 -6.14
CA GLU A 338 -8.72 11.82 -6.17
C GLU A 338 -9.25 11.38 -7.55
N THR A 339 -9.67 12.33 -8.40
CA THR A 339 -9.99 12.06 -9.82
C THR A 339 -8.79 11.57 -10.62
N GLN A 340 -7.58 11.61 -10.06
CA GLN A 340 -6.42 10.97 -10.66
C GLN A 340 -6.47 9.43 -10.53
N TYR A 341 -7.15 8.89 -9.52
CA TYR A 341 -7.17 7.45 -9.19
C TYR A 341 -8.53 6.80 -9.48
N THR A 342 -9.62 7.56 -9.34
CA THR A 342 -11.00 7.13 -9.63
C THR A 342 -11.52 7.81 -10.89
N ARG A 343 -12.06 7.02 -11.83
CA ARG A 343 -12.67 7.52 -13.07
C ARG A 343 -14.16 7.83 -12.87
N ASP A 344 -14.87 6.89 -12.30
CA ASP A 344 -16.31 6.94 -12.06
C ASP A 344 -16.69 5.92 -10.97
N SER A 345 -17.94 5.95 -10.52
CA SER A 345 -18.50 4.95 -9.62
C SER A 345 -19.88 4.54 -10.10
N VAL A 346 -20.16 3.24 -10.14
CA VAL A 346 -21.41 2.69 -10.66
C VAL A 346 -22.09 1.81 -9.62
N TRP A 347 -23.41 1.88 -9.56
CA TRP A 347 -24.21 0.95 -8.76
C TRP A 347 -24.44 -0.34 -9.52
N MET A 348 -24.29 -1.46 -8.84
CA MET A 348 -24.54 -2.79 -9.39
C MET A 348 -25.36 -3.61 -8.40
N ASP A 349 -26.30 -4.40 -8.90
CA ASP A 349 -27.09 -5.29 -8.06
C ASP A 349 -26.18 -6.31 -7.36
N LEU A 350 -26.37 -6.48 -6.05
CA LEU A 350 -25.56 -7.39 -5.25
C LEU A 350 -25.61 -8.83 -5.75
N GLN A 351 -26.79 -9.32 -6.15
CA GLN A 351 -26.93 -10.69 -6.60
C GLN A 351 -26.19 -10.91 -7.92
N ASN A 352 -26.25 -9.93 -8.83
CA ASN A 352 -25.48 -9.97 -10.08
C ASN A 352 -23.96 -9.99 -9.84
N LEU A 353 -23.47 -9.40 -8.75
CA LEU A 353 -22.05 -9.45 -8.39
C LEU A 353 -21.65 -10.80 -7.79
N ILE A 354 -22.51 -11.42 -6.99
CA ILE A 354 -22.29 -12.75 -6.42
C ILE A 354 -22.32 -13.81 -7.53
N ASP A 355 -23.28 -13.69 -8.44
CA ASP A 355 -23.47 -14.60 -9.58
C ASP A 355 -22.69 -14.15 -10.83
N ALA A 356 -21.66 -13.33 -10.66
CA ALA A 356 -20.89 -12.77 -11.75
C ALA A 356 -20.32 -13.86 -12.68
N ASP A 357 -20.46 -13.63 -13.99
CA ASP A 357 -19.87 -14.51 -15.00
C ASP A 357 -18.34 -14.36 -15.10
N GLU A 358 -17.72 -15.20 -15.93
CA GLU A 358 -16.27 -15.18 -16.14
C GLU A 358 -15.79 -13.85 -16.74
N ASP A 359 -16.59 -13.22 -17.60
CA ASP A 359 -16.25 -11.96 -18.28
C ASP A 359 -16.18 -10.81 -17.27
N PHE A 360 -17.14 -10.72 -16.37
CA PHE A 360 -17.15 -9.71 -15.32
C PHE A 360 -16.06 -9.98 -14.27
N THR A 361 -15.86 -11.25 -13.89
CA THR A 361 -14.76 -11.66 -12.99
C THR A 361 -13.39 -11.27 -13.57
N ALA A 362 -13.20 -11.33 -14.88
CA ALA A 362 -11.96 -10.94 -15.53
C ALA A 362 -11.62 -9.44 -15.38
N VAL A 363 -12.61 -8.58 -15.14
CA VAL A 363 -12.41 -7.13 -14.95
C VAL A 363 -12.45 -6.68 -13.49
N MET A 364 -12.70 -7.60 -12.54
CA MET A 364 -12.58 -7.31 -11.12
C MET A 364 -11.11 -7.16 -10.70
N SER A 365 -10.84 -6.22 -9.82
CA SER A 365 -9.59 -6.20 -9.05
C SER A 365 -9.57 -7.36 -8.04
N VAL A 366 -8.38 -7.78 -7.61
CA VAL A 366 -8.23 -8.86 -6.61
C VAL A 366 -8.99 -8.54 -5.32
N PRO A 367 -8.93 -7.30 -4.77
CA PRO A 367 -9.71 -6.96 -3.57
C PRO A 367 -11.22 -7.03 -3.77
N LEU A 368 -11.73 -6.63 -4.95
CA LEU A 368 -13.17 -6.73 -5.25
C LEU A 368 -13.60 -8.19 -5.28
N GLY A 369 -12.89 -9.03 -6.03
CA GLY A 369 -13.25 -10.43 -6.20
C GLY A 369 -13.20 -11.23 -4.89
N TYR A 370 -12.18 -11.01 -4.06
CA TYR A 370 -12.15 -11.63 -2.73
C TYR A 370 -13.16 -11.00 -1.77
N GLY A 371 -13.39 -9.69 -1.81
CA GLY A 371 -14.40 -9.02 -0.99
C GLY A 371 -15.81 -9.57 -1.23
N ILE A 372 -16.19 -9.80 -2.49
CA ILE A 372 -17.48 -10.44 -2.84
C ILE A 372 -17.55 -11.86 -2.30
N ARG A 373 -16.47 -12.64 -2.45
CA ARG A 373 -16.40 -14.00 -1.88
C ARG A 373 -16.56 -13.99 -0.36
N ALA A 374 -15.81 -13.14 0.33
CA ALA A 374 -15.84 -13.04 1.79
C ALA A 374 -17.23 -12.60 2.28
N LEU A 375 -17.89 -11.69 1.55
CA LEU A 375 -19.27 -11.32 1.81
C LEU A 375 -20.22 -12.51 1.62
N ASN A 376 -20.11 -13.26 0.53
CA ASN A 376 -20.95 -14.43 0.30
C ASN A 376 -20.78 -15.48 1.40
N ASP A 377 -19.53 -15.81 1.77
CA ASP A 377 -19.22 -16.71 2.88
C ASP A 377 -19.85 -16.20 4.20
N ALA A 378 -19.84 -14.88 4.45
CA ALA A 378 -20.43 -14.29 5.64
C ALA A 378 -21.97 -14.37 5.63
N LEU A 379 -22.62 -14.17 4.48
CA LEU A 379 -24.08 -14.25 4.30
C LEU A 379 -24.61 -15.67 4.43
N GLU A 380 -23.84 -16.67 3.97
CA GLU A 380 -24.18 -18.08 4.17
C GLU A 380 -24.27 -18.45 5.66
N GLN A 381 -23.45 -17.78 6.48
CA GLN A 381 -23.42 -18.02 7.93
C GLN A 381 -24.40 -17.14 8.71
N ASP A 382 -24.54 -15.88 8.30
CA ASP A 382 -25.45 -14.91 8.90
C ASP A 382 -26.20 -14.13 7.81
N PRO A 383 -27.37 -14.64 7.37
CA PRO A 383 -28.19 -13.95 6.38
C PRO A 383 -28.70 -12.57 6.84
N SER A 384 -28.71 -12.30 8.16
CA SER A 384 -29.16 -11.03 8.72
C SER A 384 -28.10 -9.93 8.69
N LEU A 385 -26.89 -10.24 8.22
CA LEU A 385 -25.78 -9.27 8.10
C LEU A 385 -26.16 -8.02 7.27
N LEU A 386 -27.09 -8.14 6.32
CA LEU A 386 -27.56 -7.02 5.49
C LEU A 386 -28.88 -6.40 5.97
N ASP A 387 -29.42 -6.85 7.09
CA ASP A 387 -30.69 -6.35 7.61
C ASP A 387 -30.49 -4.97 8.25
N LEU A 388 -30.87 -3.94 7.50
CA LEU A 388 -30.90 -2.55 7.97
C LEU A 388 -31.97 -2.28 9.04
N SER A 389 -32.72 -3.30 9.47
CA SER A 389 -33.76 -3.18 10.51
C SER A 389 -33.19 -2.91 11.90
N PHE A 390 -31.87 -2.96 12.07
CA PHE A 390 -31.16 -2.66 13.30
C PHE A 390 -30.14 -1.52 13.08
N THR A 391 -30.57 -0.26 13.15
CA THR A 391 -29.76 0.97 13.43
C THR A 391 -30.65 2.20 13.16
N LYS A 392 -31.10 3.02 14.12
CA LYS A 392 -30.50 3.60 15.34
C LYS A 392 -31.49 3.54 16.52
N GLU A 393 -30.98 3.27 17.73
CA GLU A 393 -31.50 3.93 18.96
C GLU A 393 -30.65 5.17 19.25
#